data_AF-A0A944P7N6-F1
#
_entry.id   AF-A0A944P7N6-F1
#
_cell.length_a   1.000
_cell.length_b   1.000
_cell.length_c   1.000
_cell.angle_alpha   90.00
_cell.angle_beta   90.00
_cell.angle_gamma   90.00
#
_symmetry.space_group_name_H-M   'P 1'
#
loop_
_entity.id
_entity.type
_entity.pdbx_description
1 polymer ?
#
loop_
_entity_poly.entity_id
_entity_poly.type
_entity_poly.pdbx_seq_one_letter_code
_entity_poly.pdbx_strand_id
1 'polypeptide(L)'
;MTADDSFGRLDDDDYPAYTMGRAAEMLNTTQGFLRAIGEARLITPLRSAGGHRRYSRYQLRIAARARELVDAGTPIEAACRIVILEDQLEEAQRVNAEHHRDTKPPSAPPAA
;
A
#
# COMPACT_ATOMS: atom_id res chain seq x y z
N MET A 1 -16.68 -13.22 21.97
CA MET A 1 -15.60 -13.25 20.96
C MET A 1 -15.66 -14.61 20.30
N THR A 2 -16.40 -14.72 19.20
CA THR A 2 -16.57 -15.95 18.43
C THR A 2 -15.34 -16.18 17.56
N ALA A 3 -14.94 -17.44 17.38
CA ALA A 3 -13.74 -17.85 16.63
C ALA A 3 -13.72 -17.39 15.15
N ASP A 4 -14.85 -16.90 14.64
CA ASP A 4 -15.04 -16.39 13.28
C ASP A 4 -14.28 -15.07 13.01
N ASP A 5 -14.07 -14.25 14.05
CA ASP A 5 -13.37 -12.95 13.98
C ASP A 5 -11.83 -13.10 13.92
N SER A 6 -11.33 -14.32 14.12
CA SER A 6 -9.89 -14.61 14.18
C SER A 6 -9.26 -14.79 12.80
N PHE A 7 -10.04 -15.29 11.83
CA PHE A 7 -9.58 -15.53 10.46
C PHE A 7 -9.68 -14.29 9.57
N GLY A 8 -10.61 -13.36 9.85
CA GLY A 8 -10.71 -12.10 9.10
C GLY A 8 -9.44 -11.23 9.16
N ARG A 9 -8.66 -11.34 10.24
CA ARG A 9 -7.35 -10.66 10.36
C ARG A 9 -6.27 -11.22 9.44
N LEU A 10 -6.45 -12.43 8.90
CA LEU A 10 -5.49 -13.03 7.97
C LEU A 10 -5.62 -12.45 6.56
N ASP A 11 -6.84 -12.03 6.19
CA ASP A 11 -7.14 -11.41 4.90
C ASP A 11 -7.13 -9.86 4.98
N ASP A 12 -6.93 -9.30 6.17
CA ASP A 12 -6.75 -7.87 6.39
C ASP A 12 -5.36 -7.43 5.91
N ASP A 13 -5.34 -6.82 4.71
CA ASP A 13 -4.14 -6.30 4.07
C ASP A 13 -3.40 -5.22 4.90
N ASP A 14 -4.10 -4.58 5.84
CA ASP A 14 -3.59 -3.55 6.74
C ASP A 14 -3.14 -4.10 8.10
N TYR A 15 -3.39 -5.37 8.40
CA TYR A 15 -2.93 -5.99 9.62
C TYR A 15 -1.38 -6.08 9.64
N PRO A 16 -0.69 -5.51 10.65
CA PRO A 16 0.76 -5.37 10.64
C PRO A 16 1.47 -6.64 11.13
N ALA A 17 1.37 -7.71 10.33
CA ALA A 17 1.89 -9.04 10.66
C ALA A 17 3.42 -9.15 10.54
N TYR A 18 4.05 -8.40 9.65
CA TYR A 18 5.43 -8.64 9.25
C TYR A 18 6.43 -7.85 10.08
N THR A 19 7.47 -8.52 10.56
CA THR A 19 8.60 -7.87 11.24
C THR A 19 9.58 -7.28 10.23
N MET A 20 10.44 -6.37 10.69
CA MET A 20 11.49 -5.75 9.87
C MET A 20 12.34 -6.74 9.06
N GLY A 21 12.85 -7.79 9.72
CA GLY A 21 13.69 -8.79 9.07
C GLY A 21 12.91 -9.57 8.02
N ARG A 22 11.69 -10.00 8.36
CA ARG A 22 10.84 -10.76 7.43
C ARG A 22 10.43 -9.92 6.22
N ALA A 23 10.08 -8.66 6.44
CA ALA A 23 9.76 -7.70 5.38
C ALA A 23 10.96 -7.51 4.42
N ALA A 24 12.16 -7.33 4.97
CA ALA A 24 13.37 -7.16 4.18
C ALA A 24 13.65 -8.41 3.31
N GLU A 25 13.56 -9.60 3.90
CA GLU A 25 13.73 -10.87 3.21
C GLU A 25 12.70 -11.08 2.09
N MET A 26 11.41 -10.87 2.37
CA MET A 26 10.33 -11.05 1.39
C MET A 26 10.48 -10.13 0.19
N LEU A 27 10.98 -8.92 0.41
CA LEU A 27 11.22 -7.95 -0.63
C LEU A 27 12.62 -8.07 -1.23
N ASN A 28 13.43 -9.07 -0.83
CA ASN A 28 14.83 -9.28 -1.18
C ASN A 28 15.78 -8.10 -0.86
N THR A 29 15.38 -7.20 0.03
CA THR A 29 16.01 -5.88 0.26
C THR A 29 16.73 -5.84 1.60
N THR A 30 17.35 -4.71 1.93
CA THR A 30 18.00 -4.51 3.22
C THR A 30 17.05 -3.90 4.23
N GLN A 31 17.34 -4.12 5.52
CA GLN A 31 16.65 -3.36 6.57
C GLN A 31 16.93 -1.86 6.47
N GLY A 32 18.09 -1.46 5.94
CA GLY A 32 18.42 -0.05 5.70
C GLY A 32 17.44 0.60 4.72
N PHE A 33 17.11 -0.08 3.63
CA PHE A 33 16.13 0.39 2.65
C PHE A 33 14.76 0.65 3.28
N LEU A 34 14.24 -0.31 4.05
CA LEU A 34 12.96 -0.17 4.76
C LEU A 34 12.96 0.94 5.83
N ARG A 35 14.13 1.28 6.39
CA ARG A 35 14.26 2.45 7.27
C ARG A 35 14.21 3.74 6.47
N ALA A 36 14.97 3.80 5.38
CA ALA A 36 15.08 4.98 4.53
C ALA A 36 13.74 5.37 3.88
N ILE A 37 12.97 4.41 3.34
CA ILE A 37 11.62 4.72 2.83
C ILE A 37 10.66 5.17 3.93
N GLY A 38 10.86 4.71 5.17
CA GLY A 38 10.09 5.17 6.32
C GLY A 38 10.46 6.58 6.76
N GLU A 39 11.73 6.95 6.63
CA GLU A 39 12.23 8.33 6.86
C GLU A 39 11.71 9.29 5.78
N ALA A 40 11.66 8.83 4.53
CA ALA A 40 11.03 9.53 3.40
C ALA A 40 9.49 9.56 3.48
N ARG A 41 8.89 9.05 4.56
CA ARG A 41 7.45 9.02 4.84
C ARG A 41 6.59 8.30 3.79
N LEU A 42 7.19 7.39 3.01
CA LEU A 42 6.42 6.51 2.13
C LEU A 42 5.54 5.54 2.92
N ILE A 43 6.06 5.02 4.03
CA ILE A 43 5.33 4.11 4.92
C ILE A 43 5.54 4.51 6.39
N THR A 44 4.48 4.41 7.18
CA THR A 44 4.52 4.61 8.64
C THR A 44 4.20 3.29 9.34
N PRO A 45 5.21 2.46 9.68
CA PRO A 45 4.96 1.17 10.30
C PRO A 45 4.44 1.31 11.72
N LEU A 46 3.51 0.45 12.11
CA LEU A 46 3.09 0.31 13.50
C LEU A 46 4.28 -0.15 14.35
N ARG A 47 4.31 0.23 15.62
CA ARG A 47 5.25 -0.33 16.59
C ARG A 47 4.53 -1.28 17.51
N SER A 48 5.09 -2.49 17.65
CA SER A 48 4.66 -3.42 18.69
C SER A 48 4.97 -2.87 20.09
N ALA A 49 4.42 -3.49 21.14
CA ALA A 49 4.71 -3.11 22.53
C ALA A 49 6.22 -3.12 22.86
N GLY A 50 6.99 -4.01 22.23
CA GLY A 50 8.46 -4.06 22.34
C GLY A 50 9.21 -3.05 21.46
N GLY A 51 8.53 -2.10 20.81
CA GLY A 51 9.13 -1.04 20.00
C GLY A 51 9.54 -1.44 18.58
N HIS A 52 9.45 -2.73 18.22
CA HIS A 52 9.77 -3.22 16.88
C HIS A 52 8.76 -2.74 15.84
N ARG A 53 9.27 -2.32 14.68
CA ARG A 53 8.47 -1.96 13.50
C ARG A 53 7.72 -3.19 12.99
N ARG A 54 6.46 -2.98 12.66
CA ARG A 54 5.53 -3.95 12.11
C ARG A 54 4.92 -3.40 10.84
N TYR A 55 4.88 -4.24 9.81
CA TYR A 55 4.47 -3.87 8.46
C TYR A 55 3.24 -4.67 8.06
N SER A 56 2.31 -4.01 7.40
CA SER A 56 1.16 -4.65 6.77
C SER A 56 1.50 -5.16 5.37
N ARG A 57 0.65 -6.00 4.78
CA ARG A 57 0.84 -6.49 3.41
C ARG A 57 0.77 -5.34 2.42
N TYR A 58 -0.16 -4.39 2.63
CA TYR A 58 -0.26 -3.17 1.86
C TYR A 58 1.05 -2.36 1.85
N GLN A 59 1.64 -2.15 3.03
CA GLN A 59 2.92 -1.44 3.14
C GLN A 59 4.07 -2.15 2.42
N LEU A 60 4.07 -3.49 2.39
CA LEU A 60 5.08 -4.24 1.63
C LEU A 60 4.89 -4.10 0.11
N ARG A 61 3.64 -4.00 -0.39
CA ARG A 61 3.37 -3.73 -1.81
C ARG A 61 3.92 -2.37 -2.22
N ILE A 62 3.65 -1.33 -1.43
CA ILE A 62 4.19 0.03 -1.65
C ILE A 62 5.74 0.01 -1.62
N ALA A 63 6.33 -0.66 -0.63
CA ALA A 63 7.78 -0.76 -0.52
C ALA A 63 8.43 -1.51 -1.70
N ALA A 64 7.75 -2.54 -2.24
CA ALA A 64 8.19 -3.24 -3.43
C ALA A 64 8.22 -2.30 -4.65
N ARG A 65 7.18 -1.49 -4.84
CA ARG A 65 7.12 -0.51 -5.93
C ARG A 65 8.24 0.52 -5.84
N ALA A 66 8.48 1.07 -4.66
CA ALA A 66 9.59 2.01 -4.46
C ALA A 66 10.94 1.36 -4.72
N ARG A 67 11.10 0.08 -4.37
CA ARG A 67 12.32 -0.68 -4.68
C ARG A 67 12.54 -0.78 -6.19
N GLU A 68 11.53 -1.14 -6.97
CA GLU A 68 11.66 -1.25 -8.43
C GLU A 68 12.22 0.04 -9.05
N LEU A 69 11.71 1.19 -8.61
CA LEU A 69 12.16 2.50 -9.07
C LEU A 69 13.63 2.76 -8.67
N VAL A 70 14.02 2.41 -7.44
CA VAL A 70 15.39 2.57 -6.96
C VAL A 70 16.35 1.63 -7.69
N ASP A 71 15.95 0.38 -7.93
CA ASP A 71 16.73 -0.59 -8.70
C ASP A 71 16.90 -0.12 -10.17
N ALA A 72 15.96 0.66 -10.70
CA ALA A 72 16.06 1.33 -11.99
C ALA A 72 16.92 2.63 -11.98
N GLY A 73 17.51 3.00 -10.84
CA GLY A 73 18.40 4.15 -10.70
C GLY A 73 17.73 5.42 -10.17
N THR A 74 16.46 5.36 -9.75
CA THR A 74 15.75 6.51 -9.16
C THR A 74 16.24 6.77 -7.74
N PRO A 75 16.57 8.02 -7.36
CA PRO A 75 16.87 8.34 -5.97
C PRO A 75 15.70 8.01 -5.04
N ILE A 76 15.98 7.52 -3.84
CA ILE A 76 14.96 7.02 -2.90
C ILE A 76 13.85 8.03 -2.60
N GLU A 77 14.19 9.31 -2.41
CA GLU A 77 13.22 10.39 -2.19
C GLU A 77 12.29 10.58 -3.38
N ALA A 78 12.83 10.51 -4.60
CA ALA A 78 12.06 10.62 -5.83
C ALA A 78 11.17 9.39 -6.02
N ALA A 79 11.70 8.18 -5.77
CA ALA A 79 10.92 6.95 -5.81
C ALA A 79 9.74 6.99 -4.82
N CYS A 80 9.98 7.39 -3.57
CA CYS A 80 8.92 7.53 -2.57
C CYS A 80 7.84 8.52 -3.03
N ARG A 81 8.24 9.66 -3.59
CA ARG A 81 7.29 10.65 -4.10
C ARG A 81 6.48 10.14 -5.30
N ILE A 82 7.10 9.39 -6.21
CA ILE A 82 6.41 8.77 -7.35
C ILE A 82 5.35 7.81 -6.83
N VAL A 83 5.69 6.92 -5.90
CA VAL A 83 4.73 5.92 -5.39
C VAL A 83 3.55 6.58 -4.65
N ILE A 84 3.79 7.63 -3.87
CA ILE A 84 2.71 8.40 -3.24
C ILE A 84 1.77 8.99 -4.30
N LEU A 85 2.31 9.51 -5.41
CA LEU A 85 1.52 10.08 -6.49
C LEU A 85 0.76 9.01 -7.28
N GLU A 86 1.35 7.84 -7.49
CA GLU A 86 0.69 6.68 -8.10
C GLU A 86 -0.54 6.26 -7.27
N ASP A 87 -0.38 6.15 -5.95
CA ASP A 87 -1.47 5.81 -5.01
C ASP A 87 -2.60 6.86 -5.02
N GLN A 88 -2.23 8.15 -4.97
CA GLN A 88 -3.19 9.26 -5.06
C GLN A 88 -3.93 9.28 -6.40
N LEU A 89 -3.25 8.93 -7.49
CA LEU A 89 -3.85 8.88 -8.82
C LEU A 89 -4.85 7.72 -8.92
N GLU A 90 -4.50 6.55 -8.42
CA GLU A 90 -5.39 5.39 -8.39
C GLU A 90 -6.66 5.70 -7.59
N GLU A 91 -6.51 6.30 -6.40
CA GLU A 91 -7.65 6.69 -5.57
C GLU A 91 -8.55 7.72 -6.27
N ALA A 92 -7.96 8.76 -6.87
CA ALA A 92 -8.72 9.78 -7.60
C ALA A 92 -9.47 9.17 -8.80
N GLN A 93 -8.86 8.21 -9.51
CA GLN A 93 -9.50 7.51 -10.61
C GLN A 93 -10.67 6.63 -10.14
N ARG A 94 -10.52 5.95 -9.01
CA ARG A 94 -11.58 5.15 -8.39
C ARG A 94 -12.80 6.01 -8.04
N VAL A 95 -12.58 7.10 -7.31
CA VAL A 95 -13.62 8.05 -6.92
C VAL A 95 -14.31 8.65 -8.15
N ASN A 96 -13.55 9.04 -9.17
CA ASN A 96 -14.12 9.53 -10.42
C ASN A 96 -14.99 8.49 -11.12
N ALA A 97 -14.55 7.22 -11.16
CA ALA A 97 -15.32 6.15 -11.79
C ALA A 97 -16.65 5.88 -11.05
N GLU A 98 -16.66 5.98 -9.72
CA GLU A 98 -17.87 5.89 -8.90
C GLU A 98 -18.84 7.03 -9.21
N HIS A 99 -18.37 8.28 -9.21
CA HIS A 99 -19.20 9.44 -9.57
C HIS A 99 -19.77 9.35 -11.00
N HIS A 100 -19.01 8.84 -11.97
CA HIS A 100 -19.51 8.65 -13.34
C HIS A 100 -20.59 7.57 -13.43
N ARG A 101 -20.55 6.54 -12.56
CA ARG A 101 -21.62 5.54 -12.48
C ARG A 101 -22.91 6.14 -11.92
N ASP A 102 -22.81 7.00 -10.91
CA ASP A 102 -23.97 7.65 -10.29
C ASP A 102 -24.61 8.73 -11.19
N THR A 103 -23.83 9.34 -12.08
CA THR A 103 -24.29 10.45 -12.94
C THR A 103 -24.82 9.99 -14.31
N LYS A 104 -24.74 8.70 -14.66
CA LYS A 104 -25.24 8.21 -15.95
C LYS A 104 -26.79 8.14 -15.93
N PRO A 105 -27.52 8.97 -16.71
CA PRO A 105 -28.97 8.83 -16.79
C PRO A 105 -29.33 7.50 -17.45
N PRO A 106 -30.49 6.88 -17.11
CA PRO A 106 -30.94 5.67 -17.77
C PRO A 106 -31.02 5.96 -19.27
N SER A 107 -30.23 5.22 -20.05
CA SER A 107 -30.25 5.32 -21.51
C SER A 107 -31.69 5.14 -21.98
N ALA A 108 -32.24 6.16 -22.63
CA ALA A 108 -33.60 6.16 -23.16
C ALA A 108 -33.87 4.88 -23.98
N PRO A 109 -35.06 4.28 -23.87
CA PRO A 109 -35.38 3.06 -24.59
C PRO A 109 -35.32 3.31 -26.11
N PRO A 110 -34.96 2.29 -26.92
CA PRO A 110 -34.92 2.43 -28.37
C PRO A 110 -36.33 2.79 -28.87
N ALA A 111 -36.45 3.92 -29.55
CA ALA A 111 -37.67 4.32 -30.23
C ALA A 111 -37.96 3.31 -31.34
N ALA A 112 -39.13 2.69 -31.27
CA ALA A 112 -39.69 1.80 -32.29
C ALA A 112 -40.38 2.59 -33.41
#